data_AF-A0A2D6HK98-F1
#
_entry.id   AF-A0A2D6HK98-F1
#
_cell.length_a   1.000
_cell.length_b   1.000
_cell.length_c   1.000
_cell.angle_alpha   90.00
_cell.angle_beta   90.00
_cell.angle_gamma   90.00
#
_symmetry.space_group_name_H-M   'P 1'
#
loop_
_entity.id
_entity.type
_entity.pdbx_description
1 polymer ?
#
loop_
_entity_poly.entity_id
_entity_poly.type
_entity_poly.pdbx_seq_one_letter_code
_entity_poly.pdbx_strand_id
1 'polypeptide(L)'
;MTRFTAFALPLSLLLFASSASAQDFEFDIDQPSSSWTWSGNTGIGPMLPLNPGGENFELDGSITLALDSGGNPIGGGQITSANAILLPDLHAYIPNPIPGWPPLALIDLEGVSYTFVTPTFSVNNSGQFSADWTLTFLSGILTVTPLAGSVSVTDLTGIAGDATPNSGTFTTSGSQIHLASAQVSDFSFVDSGTGISADLHLEGDLVADYGCPAVTAFCFGDGSGTACPCSNGGASGEGCANGTGSGAIIGTSGSTSIAAGDLVLAGSQLVPNQPGLYFQGDNAVSGGNGVTFGDGLRCAGGNVVRLQVRVASGSGTSATTIDIAAKGGVSAGDTKHYQVWYRDPASTPCGTTFNLSNGVSVFFCP
;
A
#
# COMPACT_ATOMS: atom_id res chain seq x y z
N MET A 1 54.75 -43.73 25.95
CA MET A 1 54.33 -43.37 24.58
C MET A 1 52.82 -43.51 24.53
N THR A 2 52.09 -42.40 24.71
CA THR A 2 50.62 -42.40 24.67
C THR A 2 50.22 -41.15 23.89
N ARG A 3 49.78 -41.36 22.64
CA ARG A 3 49.32 -40.32 21.72
C ARG A 3 47.86 -40.00 22.07
N PHE A 4 47.56 -38.74 22.39
CA PHE A 4 46.20 -38.21 22.39
C PHE A 4 45.88 -37.70 20.99
N THR A 5 44.89 -38.30 20.34
CA THR A 5 44.26 -37.82 19.10
C THR A 5 43.06 -36.94 19.47
N ALA A 6 43.12 -35.65 19.10
CA ALA A 6 42.00 -34.74 19.17
C ALA A 6 41.08 -34.93 17.95
N PHE A 7 39.80 -35.21 18.19
CA PHE A 7 38.76 -35.19 17.16
C PHE A 7 38.23 -33.75 17.04
N ALA A 8 38.36 -33.15 15.85
CA ALA A 8 37.70 -31.90 15.50
C ALA A 8 36.31 -32.21 14.90
N LEU A 9 35.25 -31.67 15.50
CA LEU A 9 33.89 -31.65 14.91
C LEU A 9 33.77 -30.46 13.95
N PRO A 10 33.16 -30.61 12.76
CA PRO A 10 32.91 -29.47 11.88
C PRO A 10 31.72 -28.66 12.38
N LEU A 11 31.91 -27.35 12.49
CA LEU A 11 30.87 -26.37 12.78
C LEU A 11 30.07 -26.11 11.49
N SER A 12 28.89 -26.71 11.37
CA SER A 12 27.95 -26.47 10.28
C SER A 12 27.44 -25.02 10.37
N LEU A 13 27.81 -24.19 9.41
CA LEU A 13 27.31 -22.82 9.28
C LEU A 13 25.85 -22.88 8.77
N LEU A 14 24.89 -22.79 9.69
CA LEU A 14 23.49 -22.56 9.35
C LEU A 14 23.36 -21.15 8.75
N LEU A 15 23.23 -21.09 7.42
CA LEU A 15 22.74 -19.91 6.71
C LEU A 15 21.26 -19.75 7.11
N PHE A 16 20.99 -18.83 8.03
CA PHE A 16 19.64 -18.32 8.23
C PHE A 16 19.28 -17.52 6.98
N ALA A 17 18.39 -18.07 6.14
CA ALA A 17 17.63 -17.24 5.21
C ALA A 17 16.84 -16.25 6.07
N SER A 18 17.08 -14.95 5.88
CA SER A 18 16.22 -13.93 6.47
C SER A 18 14.83 -14.13 5.87
N SER A 19 13.88 -14.55 6.70
CA SER A 19 12.47 -14.48 6.36
C SER A 19 12.15 -13.03 6.04
N ALA A 20 11.74 -12.79 4.80
CA ALA A 20 11.26 -11.51 4.34
C ALA A 20 10.04 -11.15 5.20
N SER A 21 10.07 -10.01 5.89
CA SER A 21 8.95 -9.59 6.74
C SER A 21 7.77 -9.21 5.84
N ALA A 22 6.56 -9.67 6.17
CA ALA A 22 5.36 -9.10 5.57
C ALA A 22 5.29 -7.59 5.88
N GLN A 23 4.75 -6.81 4.95
CA GLN A 23 4.59 -5.36 5.09
C GLN A 23 3.15 -4.97 4.86
N ASP A 24 2.69 -3.98 5.63
CA ASP A 24 1.32 -3.50 5.58
C ASP A 24 1.13 -2.45 4.47
N PHE A 25 0.12 -2.68 3.65
CA PHE A 25 -0.35 -1.80 2.59
C PHE A 25 -1.82 -1.51 2.81
N GLU A 26 -2.21 -0.24 2.79
CA GLU A 26 -3.60 0.19 2.97
C GLU A 26 -4.24 0.41 1.59
N PHE A 27 -5.14 -0.49 1.22
CA PHE A 27 -5.93 -0.44 -0.02
C PHE A 27 -7.20 0.36 0.23
N ASP A 28 -7.56 1.21 -0.73
CA ASP A 28 -8.83 1.94 -0.74
C ASP A 28 -9.91 1.03 -1.35
N ILE A 29 -11.06 0.89 -0.68
CA ILE A 29 -12.19 0.13 -1.20
C ILE A 29 -12.82 0.90 -2.36
N ASP A 30 -12.94 0.25 -3.52
CA ASP A 30 -13.67 0.80 -4.66
C ASP A 30 -15.17 0.60 -4.40
N GLN A 31 -15.81 1.64 -3.86
CA GLN A 31 -17.20 1.57 -3.42
C GLN A 31 -18.18 1.13 -4.53
N PRO A 32 -18.20 1.74 -5.73
CA PRO A 32 -19.07 1.30 -6.82
C PRO A 32 -18.86 -0.17 -7.25
N SER A 33 -17.64 -0.68 -7.11
CA SER A 33 -17.30 -2.07 -7.49
C SER A 33 -17.50 -3.04 -6.33
N SER A 34 -17.57 -2.55 -5.10
CA SER A 34 -17.82 -3.34 -3.89
C SER A 34 -19.31 -3.44 -3.60
N SER A 35 -20.06 -4.04 -4.54
CA SER A 35 -21.52 -4.21 -4.44
C SER A 35 -21.90 -5.50 -3.74
N TRP A 36 -22.80 -5.41 -2.77
CA TRP A 36 -23.23 -6.50 -1.90
C TRP A 36 -24.74 -6.59 -1.81
N THR A 37 -25.19 -7.77 -1.40
CA THR A 37 -26.58 -8.07 -1.05
C THR A 37 -26.67 -8.62 0.37
N TRP A 38 -27.81 -8.40 1.01
CA TRP A 38 -28.12 -8.99 2.30
C TRP A 38 -29.45 -9.75 2.26
N SER A 39 -29.53 -10.82 3.04
CA SER A 39 -30.79 -11.50 3.33
C SER A 39 -30.81 -11.96 4.78
N GLY A 40 -32.00 -12.18 5.35
CA GLY A 40 -32.08 -12.63 6.72
C GLY A 40 -33.35 -13.41 7.04
N ASN A 41 -33.24 -14.28 8.03
CA ASN A 41 -34.36 -15.04 8.57
C ASN A 41 -34.39 -14.90 10.08
N THR A 42 -35.58 -14.92 10.66
CA THR A 42 -35.76 -14.96 12.10
C THR A 42 -36.56 -16.20 12.49
N GLY A 43 -36.54 -16.55 13.77
CA GLY A 43 -37.39 -17.61 14.31
C GLY A 43 -38.91 -17.39 14.10
N ILE A 44 -39.33 -16.19 13.69
CA ILE A 44 -40.74 -15.81 13.49
C ILE A 44 -41.08 -15.45 12.03
N GLY A 45 -40.12 -15.48 11.10
CA GLY A 45 -40.34 -15.20 9.68
C GLY A 45 -39.13 -14.59 8.95
N PRO A 46 -39.20 -14.45 7.63
CA PRO A 46 -38.13 -13.84 6.83
C PRO A 46 -38.03 -12.33 7.08
N MET A 47 -36.83 -11.79 6.92
CA MET A 47 -36.60 -10.35 6.86
C MET A 47 -36.75 -9.90 5.41
N LEU A 48 -37.65 -8.98 5.15
CA LEU A 48 -37.86 -8.39 3.83
C LEU A 48 -37.36 -6.94 3.82
N PRO A 49 -36.67 -6.49 2.76
CA PRO A 49 -36.14 -5.14 2.71
C PRO A 49 -37.24 -4.09 2.69
N LEU A 50 -37.01 -2.99 3.40
CA LEU A 50 -37.80 -1.76 3.31
C LEU A 50 -37.16 -0.82 2.28
N ASN A 51 -38.01 -0.03 1.63
CA ASN A 51 -37.56 1.04 0.75
C ASN A 51 -37.42 2.37 1.53
N PRO A 52 -36.46 3.24 1.16
CA PRO A 52 -35.50 3.08 0.07
C PRO A 52 -34.30 2.21 0.49
N GLY A 53 -33.85 1.30 -0.37
CA GLY A 53 -32.62 0.51 -0.11
C GLY A 53 -32.64 -0.85 -0.78
N GLY A 54 -33.75 -1.58 -0.66
CA GLY A 54 -33.79 -2.95 -1.19
C GLY A 54 -32.79 -3.86 -0.48
N GLU A 55 -32.34 -4.90 -1.18
CA GLU A 55 -31.36 -5.86 -0.65
C GLU A 55 -29.91 -5.46 -0.92
N ASN A 56 -29.66 -4.37 -1.65
CA ASN A 56 -28.32 -3.98 -2.10
C ASN A 56 -27.68 -2.95 -1.16
N PHE A 57 -26.37 -3.09 -0.94
CA PHE A 57 -25.53 -2.08 -0.31
C PHE A 57 -24.13 -2.10 -0.93
N GLU A 58 -23.34 -1.09 -0.63
CA GLU A 58 -21.95 -0.96 -1.03
C GLU A 58 -21.06 -0.86 0.21
N LEU A 59 -19.78 -1.15 0.04
CA LEU A 59 -18.75 -0.92 1.06
C LEU A 59 -17.84 0.23 0.65
N ASP A 60 -17.54 1.15 1.57
CA ASP A 60 -16.55 2.22 1.40
C ASP A 60 -15.49 2.14 2.50
N GLY A 61 -14.34 2.79 2.32
CA GLY A 61 -13.27 2.87 3.32
C GLY A 61 -11.99 2.15 2.89
N SER A 62 -11.30 1.48 3.82
CA SER A 62 -9.97 0.92 3.56
C SER A 62 -9.74 -0.47 4.15
N ILE A 63 -8.77 -1.20 3.59
CA ILE A 63 -8.33 -2.53 4.03
C ILE A 63 -6.82 -2.53 4.16
N THR A 64 -6.32 -3.02 5.28
CA THR A 64 -4.89 -3.23 5.51
C THR A 64 -4.49 -4.66 5.17
N LEU A 65 -3.57 -4.79 4.22
CA LEU A 65 -2.99 -6.04 3.77
C LEU A 65 -1.53 -6.13 4.13
N ALA A 66 -1.17 -7.13 4.94
CA ALA A 66 0.21 -7.55 5.10
C ALA A 66 0.60 -8.44 3.91
N LEU A 67 1.36 -7.94 2.95
CA LEU A 67 1.83 -8.71 1.80
C LEU A 67 3.24 -9.24 2.04
N ASP A 68 3.51 -10.47 1.61
CA ASP A 68 4.85 -11.05 1.67
C ASP A 68 5.82 -10.22 0.82
N SER A 69 6.98 -9.88 1.37
CA SER A 69 7.99 -9.11 0.65
C SER A 69 8.66 -9.99 -0.41
N GLY A 70 8.24 -9.85 -1.66
CA GLY A 70 8.82 -10.62 -2.76
C GLY A 70 8.16 -10.45 -4.11
N GLY A 71 7.96 -9.20 -4.56
CA GLY A 71 7.60 -8.86 -5.94
C GLY A 71 6.24 -9.41 -6.43
N ASN A 72 5.72 -8.86 -7.51
CA ASN A 72 4.75 -9.52 -8.38
C ASN A 72 5.33 -10.75 -9.15
N PRO A 73 4.62 -11.90 -9.15
CA PRO A 73 3.33 -12.08 -8.50
C PRO A 73 3.49 -12.12 -6.99
N ILE A 74 2.60 -11.40 -6.30
CA ILE A 74 2.48 -11.41 -4.84
C ILE A 74 2.49 -12.89 -4.44
N GLY A 75 3.39 -13.29 -3.54
CA GLY A 75 3.55 -14.71 -3.17
C GLY A 75 2.57 -15.17 -2.10
N GLY A 76 2.03 -14.23 -1.34
CA GLY A 76 1.15 -14.46 -0.22
C GLY A 76 0.86 -13.17 0.53
N GLY A 77 -0.01 -13.28 1.52
CA GLY A 77 -0.34 -12.16 2.39
C GLY A 77 -1.35 -12.52 3.46
N GLN A 78 -1.85 -11.49 4.12
CA GLN A 78 -2.88 -11.57 5.14
C GLN A 78 -3.65 -10.25 5.16
N ILE A 79 -4.97 -10.31 5.31
CA ILE A 79 -5.74 -9.12 5.66
C ILE A 79 -5.75 -9.00 7.18
N THR A 80 -5.18 -7.91 7.68
CA THR A 80 -4.93 -7.71 9.11
C THR A 80 -6.01 -6.86 9.77
N SER A 81 -6.60 -5.94 9.01
CA SER A 81 -7.72 -5.10 9.43
C SER A 81 -8.43 -4.49 8.24
N ALA A 82 -9.64 -3.99 8.46
CA ALA A 82 -10.30 -3.05 7.56
C ALA A 82 -11.13 -2.04 8.36
N ASN A 83 -11.45 -0.92 7.73
CA ASN A 83 -12.51 -0.03 8.13
C ASN A 83 -13.46 0.09 6.93
N ALA A 84 -14.35 -0.88 6.79
CA ALA A 84 -15.30 -0.96 5.69
C ALA A 84 -16.69 -0.51 6.17
N ILE A 85 -17.14 0.63 5.69
CA ILE A 85 -18.42 1.24 6.05
C ILE A 85 -19.49 0.70 5.12
N LEU A 86 -20.60 0.23 5.69
CA LEU A 86 -21.77 -0.19 4.93
C LEU A 86 -22.61 1.03 4.54
N LEU A 87 -22.94 1.16 3.26
CA LEU A 87 -23.73 2.27 2.73
C LEU A 87 -24.76 1.79 1.71
N PRO A 88 -26.04 2.20 1.79
CA PRO A 88 -26.68 2.91 2.89
C PRO A 88 -26.99 1.98 4.08
N ASP A 89 -27.46 2.54 5.20
CA ASP A 89 -28.02 1.77 6.31
C ASP A 89 -29.12 0.79 5.85
N LEU A 90 -29.24 -0.34 6.53
CA LEU A 90 -30.17 -1.41 6.15
C LEU A 90 -31.47 -1.30 6.94
N HIS A 91 -32.59 -1.34 6.22
CA HIS A 91 -33.92 -1.31 6.80
C HIS A 91 -34.74 -2.51 6.31
N ALA A 92 -35.40 -3.19 7.23
CA ALA A 92 -36.16 -4.40 6.95
C ALA A 92 -37.42 -4.52 7.81
N TYR A 93 -38.30 -5.43 7.42
CA TYR A 93 -39.48 -5.79 8.20
C TYR A 93 -39.76 -7.28 8.14
N ILE A 94 -40.41 -7.79 9.18
CA ILE A 94 -40.93 -9.15 9.22
C ILE A 94 -42.42 -9.10 8.83
N PRO A 95 -42.85 -9.74 7.73
CA PRO A 95 -44.24 -9.65 7.27
C PRO A 95 -45.21 -10.31 8.25
N ASN A 96 -46.42 -9.76 8.33
CA ASN A 96 -47.50 -10.40 9.07
C ASN A 96 -48.09 -11.57 8.25
N PRO A 97 -48.26 -12.77 8.85
CA PRO A 97 -48.95 -13.87 8.19
C PRO A 97 -50.38 -13.54 7.76
N ILE A 98 -51.01 -12.53 8.37
CA ILE A 98 -52.34 -12.04 8.00
C ILE A 98 -52.21 -10.91 6.96
N PRO A 99 -52.71 -11.10 5.73
CA PRO A 99 -52.63 -10.07 4.69
C PRO A 99 -53.26 -8.74 5.11
N GLY A 100 -52.55 -7.64 4.88
CA GLY A 100 -53.00 -6.28 5.17
C GLY A 100 -52.84 -5.83 6.63
N TRP A 101 -52.27 -6.69 7.49
CA TRP A 101 -51.91 -6.30 8.84
C TRP A 101 -50.52 -5.66 8.89
N PRO A 102 -50.25 -4.78 9.88
CA PRO A 102 -48.92 -4.22 10.07
C PRO A 102 -47.85 -5.30 10.29
N PRO A 103 -46.59 -5.06 9.88
CA PRO A 103 -45.45 -5.96 10.10
C PRO A 103 -45.34 -6.45 11.54
N LEU A 104 -44.81 -7.66 11.73
CA LEU A 104 -44.52 -8.22 13.06
C LEU A 104 -43.38 -7.48 13.76
N ALA A 105 -42.41 -6.98 13.00
CA ALA A 105 -41.35 -6.10 13.49
C ALA A 105 -40.76 -5.27 12.35
N LEU A 106 -40.22 -4.11 12.69
CA LEU A 106 -39.25 -3.37 11.88
C LEU A 106 -37.85 -3.65 12.42
N ILE A 107 -36.87 -3.70 11.53
CA ILE A 107 -35.48 -4.00 11.83
C ILE A 107 -34.62 -2.95 11.13
N ASP A 108 -33.82 -2.24 11.89
CA ASP A 108 -32.95 -1.18 11.41
C ASP A 108 -31.50 -1.50 11.82
N LEU A 109 -30.59 -1.46 10.85
CA LEU A 109 -29.16 -1.64 11.01
C LEU A 109 -28.46 -0.35 10.58
N GLU A 110 -28.03 0.45 11.56
CA GLU A 110 -27.57 1.82 11.32
C GLU A 110 -26.11 2.02 11.76
N GLY A 111 -25.36 2.83 10.99
CA GLY A 111 -23.99 3.23 11.32
C GLY A 111 -23.01 2.05 11.33
N VAL A 112 -23.23 1.09 10.43
CA VAL A 112 -22.49 -0.17 10.39
C VAL A 112 -21.13 0.01 9.74
N SER A 113 -20.10 -0.51 10.39
CA SER A 113 -18.78 -0.71 9.78
C SER A 113 -18.19 -2.06 10.18
N TYR A 114 -17.31 -2.58 9.33
CA TYR A 114 -16.71 -3.90 9.44
C TYR A 114 -15.19 -3.83 9.42
N THR A 115 -14.58 -4.82 10.06
CA THR A 115 -13.23 -5.27 9.74
C THR A 115 -13.31 -6.64 9.07
N PHE A 116 -12.46 -6.84 8.08
CA PHE A 116 -12.14 -8.15 7.52
C PHE A 116 -10.83 -8.62 8.12
N VAL A 117 -10.72 -9.91 8.43
CA VAL A 117 -9.43 -10.54 8.77
C VAL A 117 -9.33 -11.92 8.14
N THR A 118 -8.12 -12.30 7.79
CA THR A 118 -7.81 -13.66 7.32
C THR A 118 -6.64 -14.24 8.11
N PRO A 119 -6.47 -15.57 8.14
CA PRO A 119 -5.14 -16.18 8.30
C PRO A 119 -4.21 -15.77 7.15
N THR A 120 -2.93 -16.11 7.26
CA THR A 120 -2.02 -15.98 6.13
C THR A 120 -2.44 -16.92 4.99
N PHE A 121 -2.35 -16.42 3.76
CA PHE A 121 -2.69 -17.16 2.54
C PHE A 121 -1.57 -17.06 1.52
N SER A 122 -1.47 -18.08 0.66
CA SER A 122 -0.58 -18.05 -0.50
C SER A 122 -1.32 -17.55 -1.73
N VAL A 123 -0.61 -16.86 -2.61
CA VAL A 123 -1.11 -16.39 -3.90
C VAL A 123 -0.39 -17.17 -5.01
N ASN A 124 -1.13 -17.68 -5.98
CA ASN A 124 -0.55 -18.44 -7.08
C ASN A 124 -0.01 -17.53 -8.21
N ASN A 125 0.67 -18.12 -9.20
CA ASN A 125 1.24 -17.36 -10.32
C ASN A 125 0.21 -16.61 -11.19
N SER A 126 -1.07 -16.90 -11.05
CA SER A 126 -2.18 -16.19 -11.72
C SER A 126 -2.81 -15.12 -10.82
N GLY A 127 -2.22 -14.83 -9.65
CA GLY A 127 -2.71 -13.87 -8.69
C GLY A 127 -3.85 -14.37 -7.81
N GLN A 128 -4.27 -15.64 -7.93
CA GLN A 128 -5.42 -16.16 -7.19
C GLN A 128 -5.02 -16.60 -5.78
N PHE A 129 -5.91 -16.36 -4.81
CA PHE A 129 -5.79 -16.84 -3.43
C PHE A 129 -7.13 -17.35 -2.90
N SER A 130 -7.05 -18.09 -1.80
CA SER A 130 -8.22 -18.45 -0.99
C SER A 130 -7.80 -18.47 0.48
N ALA A 131 -8.69 -17.98 1.33
CA ALA A 131 -8.50 -17.93 2.78
C ALA A 131 -9.86 -18.05 3.46
N ASP A 132 -9.87 -18.42 4.73
CA ASP A 132 -11.05 -18.25 5.57
C ASP A 132 -11.10 -16.80 6.04
N TRP A 133 -12.18 -16.09 5.73
CA TRP A 133 -12.38 -14.70 6.12
C TRP A 133 -13.31 -14.63 7.31
N THR A 134 -13.02 -13.72 8.21
CA THR A 134 -13.92 -13.40 9.32
C THR A 134 -14.29 -11.93 9.22
N LEU A 135 -15.58 -11.67 9.04
CA LEU A 135 -16.14 -10.33 9.13
C LEU A 135 -16.50 -10.03 10.58
N THR A 136 -16.09 -8.89 11.11
CA THR A 136 -16.45 -8.46 12.46
C THR A 136 -16.96 -7.03 12.43
N PHE A 137 -18.08 -6.78 13.10
CA PHE A 137 -18.62 -5.43 13.26
C PHE A 137 -17.65 -4.58 14.10
N LEU A 138 -17.18 -3.47 13.54
CA LEU A 138 -16.44 -2.43 14.27
C LEU A 138 -17.39 -1.41 14.91
N SER A 139 -18.53 -1.17 14.27
CA SER A 139 -19.62 -0.34 14.78
C SER A 139 -20.94 -0.79 14.18
N GLY A 140 -22.04 -0.36 14.80
CA GLY A 140 -23.38 -0.53 14.26
C GLY A 140 -24.38 -0.74 15.38
N ILE A 141 -25.60 -0.26 15.17
CA ILE A 141 -26.72 -0.48 16.07
C ILE A 141 -27.80 -1.26 15.34
N LEU A 142 -28.20 -2.39 15.93
CA LEU A 142 -29.38 -3.14 15.53
C LEU A 142 -30.56 -2.71 16.40
N THR A 143 -31.57 -2.11 15.79
CA THR A 143 -32.83 -1.76 16.44
C THR A 143 -33.94 -2.69 15.93
N VAL A 144 -34.65 -3.33 16.85
CA VAL A 144 -35.82 -4.16 16.56
C VAL A 144 -37.04 -3.53 17.19
N THR A 145 -37.98 -3.09 16.37
CA THR A 145 -39.25 -2.48 16.79
C THR A 145 -40.39 -3.47 16.54
N PRO A 146 -40.82 -4.25 17.55
CA PRO A 146 -41.89 -5.22 17.38
C PRO A 146 -43.27 -4.54 17.26
N LEU A 147 -44.24 -5.23 16.65
CA LEU A 147 -45.64 -4.79 16.57
C LEU A 147 -46.26 -4.54 17.95
N ALA A 148 -45.86 -5.36 18.92
CA ALA A 148 -46.25 -5.23 20.32
C ALA A 148 -45.06 -5.60 21.22
N GLY A 149 -44.87 -4.83 22.29
CA GLY A 149 -43.76 -5.00 23.22
C GLY A 149 -42.84 -3.79 23.24
N SER A 150 -41.64 -3.99 23.77
CA SER A 150 -40.60 -2.96 23.86
C SER A 150 -39.65 -3.05 22.68
N VAL A 151 -39.13 -1.90 22.26
CA VAL A 151 -38.02 -1.83 21.30
C VAL A 151 -36.77 -2.45 21.94
N SER A 152 -36.06 -3.27 21.16
CA SER A 152 -34.75 -3.80 21.51
C SER A 152 -33.67 -3.05 20.73
N VAL A 153 -32.55 -2.76 21.39
CA VAL A 153 -31.38 -2.09 20.80
C VAL A 153 -30.15 -2.90 21.17
N THR A 154 -29.41 -3.34 20.16
CA THR A 154 -28.21 -4.15 20.31
C THR A 154 -27.03 -3.43 19.67
N ASP A 155 -25.96 -3.24 20.45
CA ASP A 155 -24.66 -2.81 19.91
C ASP A 155 -24.01 -4.01 19.22
N LEU A 156 -23.65 -3.84 17.95
CA LEU A 156 -23.07 -4.89 17.13
C LEU A 156 -21.55 -5.00 17.31
N THR A 157 -20.91 -4.05 17.97
CA THR A 157 -19.46 -3.97 18.07
C THR A 157 -18.83 -5.26 18.62
N GLY A 158 -17.89 -5.82 17.86
CA GLY A 158 -17.16 -7.04 18.21
C GLY A 158 -17.90 -8.35 17.91
N ILE A 159 -19.13 -8.29 17.41
CA ILE A 159 -19.81 -9.49 16.90
C ILE A 159 -19.12 -9.91 15.60
N ALA A 160 -18.66 -11.16 15.57
CA ALA A 160 -18.01 -11.76 14.41
C ALA A 160 -18.95 -12.75 13.73
N GLY A 161 -18.89 -12.78 12.40
CA GLY A 161 -19.52 -13.82 11.60
C GLY A 161 -18.72 -15.11 11.65
N ASP A 162 -19.28 -16.16 11.07
CA ASP A 162 -18.55 -17.41 10.89
C ASP A 162 -17.36 -17.22 9.95
N ALA A 163 -16.28 -17.97 10.18
CA ALA A 163 -15.16 -17.98 9.26
C ALA A 163 -15.55 -18.72 7.97
N THR A 164 -15.55 -18.02 6.84
CA THR A 164 -16.03 -18.53 5.56
C THR A 164 -14.90 -18.59 4.52
N PRO A 165 -14.76 -19.69 3.76
CA PRO A 165 -13.75 -19.78 2.73
C PRO A 165 -14.13 -18.91 1.54
N ASN A 166 -13.43 -17.80 1.38
CA ASN A 166 -13.58 -16.89 0.25
C ASN A 166 -12.35 -16.95 -0.66
N SER A 167 -12.54 -16.53 -1.91
CA SER A 167 -11.48 -16.55 -2.92
C SER A 167 -11.42 -15.23 -3.66
N GLY A 168 -10.24 -14.89 -4.15
CA GLY A 168 -10.02 -13.64 -4.83
C GLY A 168 -8.77 -13.65 -5.69
N THR A 169 -8.50 -12.50 -6.27
CA THR A 169 -7.36 -12.26 -7.15
C THR A 169 -6.68 -10.96 -6.81
N PHE A 170 -5.36 -10.96 -6.89
CA PHE A 170 -4.55 -9.77 -7.07
C PHE A 170 -4.17 -9.61 -8.53
N THR A 171 -4.36 -8.41 -9.07
CA THR A 171 -3.82 -8.04 -10.37
C THR A 171 -2.99 -6.78 -10.24
N THR A 172 -1.95 -6.65 -11.04
CA THR A 172 -1.03 -5.51 -10.99
C THR A 172 -0.97 -4.84 -12.35
N SER A 173 -1.16 -3.52 -12.40
CA SER A 173 -1.04 -2.70 -13.61
C SER A 173 -0.19 -1.47 -13.33
N GLY A 174 1.06 -1.49 -13.80
CA GLY A 174 2.03 -0.42 -13.51
C GLY A 174 2.27 -0.28 -12.01
N SER A 175 1.84 0.85 -11.44
CA SER A 175 1.97 1.18 -10.01
C SER A 175 0.67 0.93 -9.22
N GLN A 176 -0.30 0.19 -9.76
CA GLN A 176 -1.55 -0.14 -9.08
C GLN A 176 -1.63 -1.63 -8.79
N ILE A 177 -2.05 -1.97 -7.58
CA ILE A 177 -2.44 -3.33 -7.20
C ILE A 177 -3.95 -3.31 -7.00
N HIS A 178 -4.64 -4.25 -7.61
CA HIS A 178 -6.08 -4.40 -7.55
C HIS A 178 -6.41 -5.74 -6.90
N LEU A 179 -7.15 -5.68 -5.79
CA LEU A 179 -7.76 -6.80 -5.10
C LEU A 179 -9.23 -6.91 -5.54
N ALA A 180 -9.63 -8.11 -5.96
CA ALA A 180 -11.05 -8.44 -6.13
C ALA A 180 -11.32 -9.79 -5.49
N SER A 181 -12.33 -9.87 -4.63
CA SER A 181 -12.68 -11.11 -3.96
C SER A 181 -14.18 -11.23 -3.76
N ALA A 182 -14.75 -12.34 -4.22
CA ALA A 182 -16.14 -12.68 -3.89
C ALA A 182 -16.18 -13.12 -2.43
N GLN A 183 -17.09 -12.52 -1.65
CA GLN A 183 -17.22 -12.69 -0.22
C GLN A 183 -18.61 -13.18 0.13
N VAL A 184 -18.65 -14.10 1.08
CA VAL A 184 -19.87 -14.52 1.79
C VAL A 184 -19.59 -14.41 3.29
N SER A 185 -20.54 -13.89 4.06
CA SER A 185 -20.48 -13.85 5.51
C SER A 185 -21.85 -14.12 6.12
N ASP A 186 -21.88 -15.01 7.10
CA ASP A 186 -23.09 -15.34 7.86
C ASP A 186 -22.93 -14.90 9.33
N PHE A 187 -24.00 -14.34 9.87
CA PHE A 187 -24.09 -13.95 11.28
C PHE A 187 -25.34 -14.55 11.89
N SER A 188 -25.21 -15.03 13.13
CA SER A 188 -26.35 -15.45 13.95
C SER A 188 -26.45 -14.58 15.19
N PHE A 189 -27.64 -14.06 15.46
CA PHE A 189 -27.95 -13.22 16.61
C PHE A 189 -29.04 -13.90 17.44
N VAL A 190 -29.04 -13.62 18.74
CA VAL A 190 -30.17 -13.92 19.62
C VAL A 190 -30.53 -12.64 20.35
N ASP A 191 -31.76 -12.17 20.15
CA ASP A 191 -32.25 -11.00 20.85
C ASP A 191 -32.41 -11.32 22.34
N SER A 192 -31.67 -10.62 23.20
CA SER A 192 -31.66 -10.90 24.64
C SER A 192 -32.98 -10.56 25.35
N GLY A 193 -33.83 -9.72 24.75
CA GLY A 193 -35.13 -9.34 25.28
C GLY A 193 -36.23 -10.36 25.00
N THR A 194 -36.21 -10.98 23.81
CA THR A 194 -37.27 -11.86 23.31
C THR A 194 -36.84 -13.31 23.18
N GLY A 195 -35.53 -13.59 23.14
CA GLY A 195 -34.97 -14.92 22.89
C GLY A 195 -35.10 -15.40 21.44
N ILE A 196 -35.56 -14.54 20.52
CA ILE A 196 -35.71 -14.88 19.11
C ILE A 196 -34.32 -14.87 18.44
N SER A 197 -34.02 -15.93 17.70
CA SER A 197 -32.83 -15.99 16.85
C SER A 197 -33.08 -15.30 15.50
N ALA A 198 -32.03 -14.67 14.98
CA ALA A 198 -31.99 -14.12 13.63
C ALA A 198 -30.67 -14.50 12.96
N ASP A 199 -30.75 -14.86 11.69
CA ASP A 199 -29.60 -15.11 10.83
C ASP A 199 -29.54 -14.02 9.76
N LEU A 200 -28.37 -13.46 9.53
CA LEU A 200 -28.06 -12.46 8.49
C LEU A 200 -26.99 -13.02 7.58
N HIS A 201 -27.30 -13.09 6.29
CA HIS A 201 -26.42 -13.52 5.23
C HIS A 201 -26.04 -12.31 4.38
N LEU A 202 -24.74 -12.11 4.19
CA LEU A 202 -24.16 -11.06 3.35
C LEU A 202 -23.36 -11.72 2.22
N GLU A 203 -23.59 -11.32 0.98
CA GLU A 203 -22.85 -11.82 -0.19
C GLU A 203 -22.56 -10.67 -1.15
N GLY A 204 -21.33 -10.59 -1.65
CA GLY A 204 -20.95 -9.54 -2.59
C GLY A 204 -19.50 -9.63 -3.05
N ASP A 205 -19.08 -8.65 -3.85
CA ASP A 205 -17.69 -8.49 -4.23
C ASP A 205 -17.01 -7.46 -3.32
N LEU A 206 -15.82 -7.77 -2.84
CA LEU A 206 -14.92 -6.83 -2.19
C LEU A 206 -13.81 -6.46 -3.17
N VAL A 207 -13.82 -5.20 -3.59
CA VAL A 207 -12.88 -4.65 -4.55
C VAL A 207 -12.12 -3.51 -3.90
N ALA A 208 -10.79 -3.58 -3.94
CA ALA A 208 -9.95 -2.56 -3.34
C ALA A 208 -8.67 -2.34 -4.16
N ASP A 209 -8.19 -1.12 -4.17
CA ASP A 209 -7.04 -0.70 -4.96
C ASP A 209 -5.96 -0.09 -4.07
N TYR A 210 -4.71 -0.42 -4.38
CA TYR A 210 -3.55 0.23 -3.83
C TYR A 210 -2.82 1.00 -4.94
N GLY A 211 -2.81 2.33 -4.83
CA GLY A 211 -1.99 3.19 -5.67
C GLY A 211 -0.65 3.47 -5.01
N CYS A 212 0.46 3.17 -5.69
CA CYS A 212 1.76 3.54 -5.16
C CYS A 212 1.89 5.05 -4.95
N PRO A 213 2.47 5.49 -3.82
CA PRO A 213 2.84 6.88 -3.62
C PRO A 213 3.65 7.45 -4.79
N ALA A 214 3.30 8.67 -5.20
CA ALA A 214 4.03 9.36 -6.25
C ALA A 214 5.48 9.64 -5.84
N VAL A 215 6.39 9.61 -6.82
CA VAL A 215 7.80 10.01 -6.63
C VAL A 215 7.86 11.49 -6.26
N THR A 216 8.61 11.83 -5.21
CA THR A 216 8.76 13.22 -4.76
C THR A 216 10.18 13.73 -5.02
N ALA A 217 10.30 14.85 -5.71
CA ALA A 217 11.56 15.56 -5.87
C ALA A 217 11.85 16.41 -4.62
N PHE A 218 13.11 16.49 -4.21
CA PHE A 218 13.52 17.20 -2.99
C PHE A 218 14.95 17.74 -3.10
N CYS A 219 15.38 18.53 -2.10
CA CYS A 219 16.75 19.03 -1.98
C CYS A 219 17.18 19.86 -3.21
N PHE A 220 16.42 20.91 -3.48
CA PHE A 220 16.70 21.83 -4.58
C PHE A 220 17.80 22.83 -4.20
N GLY A 221 18.59 23.23 -5.19
CA GLY A 221 19.59 24.28 -5.11
C GLY A 221 19.03 25.69 -5.37
N ASP A 222 17.71 25.86 -5.30
CA ASP A 222 16.99 27.10 -5.63
C ASP A 222 16.86 28.08 -4.45
N GLY A 223 17.42 27.73 -3.29
CA GLY A 223 17.37 28.53 -2.06
C GLY A 223 16.18 28.22 -1.15
N SER A 224 15.34 27.24 -1.48
CA SER A 224 14.27 26.76 -0.59
C SER A 224 14.77 25.98 0.63
N GLY A 225 16.00 25.45 0.58
CA GLY A 225 16.64 24.67 1.64
C GLY A 225 18.06 25.13 1.95
N THR A 226 19.01 24.20 2.02
CA THR A 226 20.44 24.52 2.23
C THR A 226 20.95 25.39 1.08
N ALA A 227 21.62 26.49 1.40
CA ALA A 227 22.20 27.36 0.39
C ALA A 227 23.29 26.64 -0.41
N CYS A 228 23.26 26.80 -1.73
CA CYS A 228 24.30 26.29 -2.61
C CYS A 228 25.68 26.91 -2.30
N PRO A 229 26.76 26.11 -2.35
CA PRO A 229 28.09 26.61 -2.03
C PRO A 229 28.56 27.68 -3.04
N CYS A 230 29.38 28.65 -2.64
CA CYS A 230 29.90 29.67 -3.57
C CYS A 230 28.81 30.53 -4.27
N SER A 231 27.61 30.57 -3.71
CA SER A 231 26.47 31.34 -4.24
C SER A 231 26.03 30.92 -5.65
N ASN A 232 26.22 29.65 -6.03
CA ASN A 232 25.79 29.09 -7.32
C ASN A 232 24.37 28.50 -7.25
N GLY A 233 23.39 29.29 -6.80
CA GLY A 233 21.98 28.85 -6.77
C GLY A 233 21.49 28.44 -8.16
N GLY A 234 20.75 27.33 -8.24
CA GLY A 234 20.05 26.89 -9.45
C GLY A 234 18.68 27.54 -9.61
N ALA A 235 18.01 27.26 -10.73
CA ALA A 235 16.61 27.64 -10.90
C ALA A 235 15.68 26.70 -10.11
N SER A 236 14.39 27.05 -10.04
CA SER A 236 13.40 26.25 -9.29
C SER A 236 13.37 24.80 -9.76
N GLY A 237 13.47 23.86 -8.81
CA GLY A 237 13.48 22.42 -9.09
C GLY A 237 14.85 21.84 -9.47
N GLU A 238 15.88 22.66 -9.63
CA GLU A 238 17.23 22.23 -10.01
C GLU A 238 18.11 21.92 -8.80
N GLY A 239 19.23 21.23 -9.01
CA GLY A 239 20.37 21.27 -8.09
C GLY A 239 21.11 22.61 -8.14
N CYS A 240 22.28 22.70 -7.51
CA CYS A 240 23.12 23.90 -7.64
C CYS A 240 23.68 24.04 -9.04
N ALA A 241 23.86 25.27 -9.52
CA ALA A 241 24.34 25.57 -10.86
C ALA A 241 25.74 24.99 -11.10
N ASN A 242 25.94 24.30 -12.22
CA ASN A 242 27.25 23.80 -12.67
C ASN A 242 27.96 24.79 -13.61
N GLY A 243 29.11 24.40 -14.16
CA GLY A 243 29.90 25.22 -15.07
C GLY A 243 29.20 25.67 -16.36
N THR A 244 27.99 25.18 -16.65
CA THR A 244 27.13 25.68 -17.75
C THR A 244 26.19 26.82 -17.34
N GLY A 245 26.03 27.07 -16.04
CA GLY A 245 25.10 28.05 -15.47
C GLY A 245 23.74 27.49 -15.04
N SER A 246 23.40 26.25 -15.43
CA SER A 246 22.19 25.55 -14.98
C SER A 246 22.48 24.55 -13.87
N GLY A 247 21.50 24.27 -13.00
CA GLY A 247 21.57 23.16 -12.05
C GLY A 247 21.06 21.86 -12.68
N ALA A 248 21.73 20.74 -12.41
CA ALA A 248 21.27 19.45 -12.92
C ALA A 248 19.96 19.02 -12.25
N ILE A 249 19.08 18.36 -13.01
CA ILE A 249 17.82 17.79 -12.52
C ILE A 249 17.88 16.27 -12.62
N ILE A 250 17.41 15.56 -11.59
CA ILE A 250 17.06 14.15 -11.69
C ILE A 250 15.54 13.99 -11.67
N GLY A 251 15.03 13.17 -12.58
CA GLY A 251 13.64 12.75 -12.65
C GLY A 251 13.52 11.24 -12.87
N THR A 252 12.29 10.75 -12.95
CA THR A 252 11.99 9.33 -13.13
C THR A 252 11.02 9.08 -14.27
N SER A 253 11.06 7.88 -14.83
CA SER A 253 10.01 7.32 -15.71
C SER A 253 9.87 5.82 -15.46
N GLY A 254 8.82 5.19 -15.97
CA GLY A 254 8.48 3.80 -15.64
C GLY A 254 7.59 3.75 -14.39
N SER A 255 7.57 2.61 -13.70
CA SER A 255 6.80 2.40 -12.47
C SER A 255 7.71 2.27 -11.25
N THR A 256 7.14 2.33 -10.04
CA THR A 256 7.83 2.05 -8.78
C THR A 256 7.63 0.60 -8.31
N SER A 257 7.09 -0.27 -9.17
CA SER A 257 6.90 -1.69 -8.88
C SER A 257 8.24 -2.43 -8.93
N ILE A 258 8.53 -3.17 -7.86
CA ILE A 258 9.72 -4.04 -7.76
C ILE A 258 9.68 -5.12 -8.83
N ALA A 259 8.51 -5.70 -9.11
CA ALA A 259 8.40 -6.73 -10.13
C ALA A 259 8.46 -6.24 -11.56
N ALA A 260 7.97 -5.02 -11.83
CA ALA A 260 8.16 -4.46 -13.16
C ALA A 260 9.66 -4.22 -13.45
N GLY A 261 10.43 -3.85 -12.42
CA GLY A 261 11.88 -3.62 -12.55
C GLY A 261 12.22 -2.54 -13.58
N ASP A 262 11.28 -1.65 -13.88
CA ASP A 262 11.32 -0.75 -15.04
C ASP A 262 11.54 0.72 -14.68
N LEU A 263 11.77 1.03 -13.40
CA LEU A 263 12.08 2.39 -12.95
C LEU A 263 13.39 2.89 -13.58
N VAL A 264 13.28 4.00 -14.32
CA VAL A 264 14.42 4.68 -14.93
C VAL A 264 14.68 5.99 -14.21
N LEU A 265 15.93 6.22 -13.80
CA LEU A 265 16.40 7.53 -13.35
C LEU A 265 16.97 8.29 -14.55
N ALA A 266 16.51 9.52 -14.77
CA ALA A 266 16.96 10.37 -15.85
C ALA A 266 17.56 11.67 -15.30
N GLY A 267 18.72 12.06 -15.83
CA GLY A 267 19.40 13.30 -15.51
C GLY A 267 19.34 14.26 -16.69
N SER A 268 19.06 15.54 -16.43
CA SER A 268 19.11 16.62 -17.41
C SER A 268 19.92 17.81 -16.88
N GLN A 269 20.32 18.71 -17.79
CA GLN A 269 21.19 19.85 -17.48
C GLN A 269 22.52 19.44 -16.83
N LEU A 270 22.99 18.22 -17.14
CA LEU A 270 24.33 17.75 -16.79
C LEU A 270 25.35 18.42 -17.72
N VAL A 271 26.61 18.47 -17.28
CA VAL A 271 27.70 18.95 -18.14
C VAL A 271 27.85 17.99 -19.34
N PRO A 272 27.76 18.49 -20.59
CA PRO A 272 27.81 17.64 -21.78
C PRO A 272 29.06 16.76 -21.87
N ASN A 273 28.87 15.52 -22.32
CA ASN A 273 29.93 14.52 -22.50
C ASN A 273 30.73 14.17 -21.22
N GLN A 274 30.19 14.49 -20.04
CA GLN A 274 30.80 14.14 -18.75
C GLN A 274 30.15 12.92 -18.12
N PRO A 275 30.91 12.08 -17.39
CA PRO A 275 30.34 10.95 -16.68
C PRO A 275 29.62 11.40 -15.41
N GLY A 276 28.47 10.78 -15.16
CA GLY A 276 27.69 10.86 -13.92
C GLY A 276 27.44 9.48 -13.32
N LEU A 277 27.44 9.41 -12.00
CA LEU A 277 27.11 8.22 -11.23
C LEU A 277 25.71 8.40 -10.62
N TYR A 278 24.77 7.58 -11.05
CA TYR A 278 23.51 7.39 -10.34
C TYR A 278 23.77 6.54 -9.10
N PHE A 279 23.25 6.99 -7.98
CA PHE A 279 23.40 6.28 -6.71
C PHE A 279 22.12 6.37 -5.88
N GLN A 280 22.02 5.43 -4.95
CA GLN A 280 20.96 5.29 -3.97
C GLN A 280 21.49 5.63 -2.58
N GLY A 281 20.63 6.15 -1.71
CA GLY A 281 20.82 6.18 -0.26
C GLY A 281 19.53 5.85 0.49
N ASP A 282 19.67 5.43 1.73
CA ASP A 282 18.53 5.11 2.62
C ASP A 282 17.87 6.35 3.24
N ASN A 283 18.60 7.47 3.30
CA ASN A 283 18.17 8.69 3.99
C ASN A 283 18.16 9.92 3.07
N ALA A 284 17.12 10.73 3.20
CA ALA A 284 17.13 12.13 2.80
C ALA A 284 18.03 12.93 3.76
N VAL A 285 19.18 13.38 3.28
CA VAL A 285 20.19 14.04 4.12
C VAL A 285 19.67 15.38 4.63
N SER A 286 19.89 15.67 5.92
CA SER A 286 19.43 16.89 6.59
C SER A 286 17.91 17.12 6.46
N GLY A 287 17.13 16.05 6.59
CA GLY A 287 15.67 16.13 6.46
C GLY A 287 15.20 16.51 5.05
N GLY A 288 16.02 16.27 4.04
CA GLY A 288 15.72 16.61 2.65
C GLY A 288 16.25 17.98 2.19
N ASN A 289 16.92 18.74 3.05
CA ASN A 289 17.55 20.00 2.65
C ASN A 289 18.94 19.81 2.02
N GLY A 290 19.54 18.63 2.21
CA GLY A 290 20.90 18.31 1.76
C GLY A 290 21.99 19.05 2.54
N VAL A 291 23.23 18.65 2.29
CA VAL A 291 24.43 19.30 2.83
C VAL A 291 25.41 19.61 1.71
N THR A 292 26.21 20.67 1.85
CA THR A 292 27.18 21.04 0.82
C THR A 292 28.18 19.90 0.56
N PHE A 293 28.40 19.61 -0.72
CA PHE A 293 29.35 18.59 -1.18
C PHE A 293 29.81 18.89 -2.60
N GLY A 294 31.07 19.29 -2.75
CA GLY A 294 31.58 19.83 -4.02
C GLY A 294 30.92 21.15 -4.36
N ASP A 295 30.51 21.31 -5.62
CA ASP A 295 29.78 22.49 -6.10
C ASP A 295 28.26 22.40 -5.82
N GLY A 296 27.80 21.31 -5.20
CA GLY A 296 26.38 21.01 -5.04
C GLY A 296 25.97 20.64 -3.62
N LEU A 297 24.76 20.08 -3.52
CA LEU A 297 24.20 19.52 -2.30
C LEU A 297 24.11 18.00 -2.41
N ARG A 298 24.57 17.29 -1.39
CA ARG A 298 24.32 15.85 -1.24
C ARG A 298 22.97 15.64 -0.58
N CYS A 299 22.04 15.07 -1.34
CA CYS A 299 20.63 14.92 -0.96
C CYS A 299 20.30 13.49 -0.52
N ALA A 300 20.90 12.49 -1.18
CA ALA A 300 20.79 11.08 -0.80
C ALA A 300 22.03 10.62 0.00
N GLY A 301 21.80 9.90 1.10
CA GLY A 301 22.86 9.43 1.99
C GLY A 301 22.40 8.24 2.83
N GLY A 302 23.28 7.72 3.71
CA GLY A 302 23.05 6.45 4.41
C GLY A 302 23.24 5.25 3.47
N ASN A 303 24.07 4.28 3.88
CA ASN A 303 24.40 3.04 3.13
C ASN A 303 24.41 3.19 1.60
N VAL A 304 25.22 4.11 1.09
CA VAL A 304 25.15 4.47 -0.33
C VAL A 304 25.51 3.30 -1.25
N VAL A 305 24.62 3.03 -2.21
CA VAL A 305 24.81 2.04 -3.26
C VAL A 305 25.06 2.73 -4.59
N ARG A 306 26.14 2.35 -5.27
CA ARG A 306 26.47 2.84 -6.62
C ARG A 306 25.70 2.02 -7.65
N LEU A 307 24.79 2.64 -8.39
CA LEU A 307 23.90 1.93 -9.32
C LEU A 307 24.54 1.80 -10.70
N GLN A 308 24.74 2.93 -11.39
CA GLN A 308 25.25 2.94 -12.75
C GLN A 308 26.00 4.24 -13.06
N VAL A 309 27.12 4.12 -13.78
CA VAL A 309 27.78 5.28 -14.41
C VAL A 309 27.23 5.46 -15.82
N ARG A 310 26.84 6.68 -16.16
CA ARG A 310 26.38 7.06 -17.50
C ARG A 310 27.06 8.34 -17.94
N VAL A 311 27.43 8.40 -19.21
CA VAL A 311 27.98 9.62 -19.81
C VAL A 311 26.81 10.45 -20.33
N ALA A 312 26.77 11.73 -19.93
CA ALA A 312 25.81 12.67 -20.46
C ALA A 312 26.01 12.86 -21.96
N SER A 313 24.92 12.93 -22.71
CA SER A 313 24.93 13.25 -24.14
C SER A 313 25.47 14.66 -24.40
N GLY A 314 25.63 15.01 -25.68
CA GLY A 314 25.97 16.37 -26.08
C GLY A 314 24.94 17.43 -25.64
N SER A 315 23.71 17.02 -25.32
CA SER A 315 22.66 17.90 -24.78
C SER A 315 22.56 17.85 -23.24
N GLY A 316 23.51 17.23 -22.55
CA GLY A 316 23.51 17.19 -21.08
C GLY A 316 22.46 16.24 -20.48
N THR A 317 22.05 15.21 -21.21
CA THR A 317 21.08 14.21 -20.73
C THR A 317 21.70 12.83 -20.55
N SER A 318 21.29 12.11 -19.52
CA SER A 318 21.56 10.67 -19.38
C SER A 318 20.41 9.97 -18.66
N ALA A 319 20.33 8.65 -18.74
CA ALA A 319 19.33 7.86 -18.03
C ALA A 319 19.93 6.52 -17.62
N THR A 320 19.40 5.85 -16.60
CA THR A 320 19.76 4.45 -16.30
C THR A 320 19.21 3.48 -17.35
N THR A 321 19.81 2.30 -17.49
CA THR A 321 19.31 1.20 -18.36
C THR A 321 19.36 -0.16 -17.65
N ILE A 322 19.54 -0.14 -16.33
CA ILE A 322 19.52 -1.33 -15.50
C ILE A 322 18.29 -1.27 -14.62
N ASP A 323 17.84 -2.42 -14.15
CA ASP A 323 16.94 -2.49 -13.01
C ASP A 323 17.67 -1.91 -11.77
N ILE A 324 17.28 -0.70 -11.39
CA ILE A 324 17.91 0.02 -10.28
C ILE A 324 17.49 -0.57 -8.93
N ALA A 325 16.30 -1.18 -8.84
CA ALA A 325 15.80 -1.78 -7.61
C ALA A 325 16.58 -3.05 -7.31
N ALA A 326 16.71 -3.95 -8.29
CA ALA A 326 17.53 -5.15 -8.18
C ALA A 326 19.00 -4.81 -7.92
N LYS A 327 19.55 -3.79 -8.61
CA LYS A 327 20.93 -3.33 -8.36
C LYS A 327 21.12 -2.73 -6.97
N GLY A 328 20.11 -2.02 -6.48
CA GLY A 328 20.08 -1.34 -5.18
C GLY A 328 19.76 -2.26 -4.00
N GLY A 329 19.38 -3.52 -4.26
CA GLY A 329 18.92 -4.46 -3.23
C GLY A 329 17.64 -3.98 -2.55
N VAL A 330 16.77 -3.32 -3.32
CA VAL A 330 15.53 -2.72 -2.82
C VAL A 330 14.44 -3.78 -2.73
N SER A 331 13.67 -3.75 -1.65
CA SER A 331 12.46 -4.58 -1.48
C SER A 331 11.20 -3.73 -1.58
N ALA A 332 10.04 -4.38 -1.76
CA ALA A 332 8.77 -3.69 -1.64
C ALA A 332 8.68 -2.99 -0.26
N GLY A 333 7.96 -1.86 -0.22
CA GLY A 333 7.81 -0.88 0.86
C GLY A 333 9.07 -0.19 1.35
N ASP A 334 10.23 -0.47 0.77
CA ASP A 334 11.40 0.38 0.98
C ASP A 334 11.14 1.77 0.38
N THR A 335 11.49 2.80 1.16
CA THR A 335 11.72 4.14 0.60
C THR A 335 13.22 4.32 0.35
N LYS A 336 13.58 4.67 -0.89
CA LYS A 336 14.96 4.96 -1.29
C LYS A 336 15.08 6.34 -1.93
N HIS A 337 16.24 6.94 -1.76
CA HIS A 337 16.55 8.26 -2.32
C HIS A 337 17.62 8.16 -3.38
N TYR A 338 17.43 8.84 -4.51
CA TYR A 338 18.34 8.80 -5.64
C TYR A 338 18.84 10.18 -6.03
N GLN A 339 20.06 10.22 -6.53
CA GLN A 339 20.72 11.43 -7.01
C GLN A 339 21.77 11.05 -8.07
N VAL A 340 22.10 11.97 -8.97
CA VAL A 340 23.24 11.82 -9.89
C VAL A 340 24.39 12.72 -9.46
N TRP A 341 25.55 12.12 -9.24
CA TRP A 341 26.82 12.80 -8.96
C TRP A 341 27.68 12.82 -10.22
N TYR A 342 27.96 13.99 -10.79
CA TYR A 342 28.59 14.11 -12.11
C TYR A 342 29.83 15.00 -12.10
N ARG A 343 30.69 14.79 -13.10
CA ARG A 343 31.90 15.59 -13.31
C ARG A 343 31.54 16.96 -13.87
N ASP A 344 32.20 17.98 -13.34
CA ASP A 344 32.09 19.39 -13.78
C ASP A 344 33.49 20.02 -13.91
N PRO A 345 34.32 19.55 -14.87
CA PRO A 345 35.74 19.87 -14.90
C PRO A 345 36.09 21.27 -15.43
N ALA A 346 35.14 22.00 -16.05
CA ALA A 346 35.38 23.29 -16.68
C ALA A 346 34.45 24.36 -16.09
N SER A 347 34.98 25.54 -15.75
CA SER A 347 34.21 26.69 -15.24
C SER A 347 33.32 26.41 -14.02
N THR A 348 33.68 25.40 -13.21
CA THR A 348 33.02 25.01 -11.95
C THR A 348 32.98 26.18 -10.95
N PRO A 349 31.81 26.51 -10.35
CA PRO A 349 31.67 27.67 -9.45
C PRO A 349 32.49 27.60 -8.15
N CYS A 350 32.73 26.39 -7.62
CA CYS A 350 33.54 26.21 -6.40
C CYS A 350 34.92 25.59 -6.66
N GLY A 351 35.27 25.30 -7.92
CA GLY A 351 36.56 24.70 -8.26
C GLY A 351 36.71 23.24 -7.84
N THR A 352 35.63 22.54 -7.46
CA THR A 352 35.72 21.16 -6.93
C THR A 352 35.65 20.09 -8.00
N THR A 353 35.36 20.48 -9.25
CA THR A 353 35.33 19.63 -10.45
C THR A 353 34.17 18.62 -10.53
N PHE A 354 33.18 18.74 -9.65
CA PHE A 354 31.99 17.89 -9.65
C PHE A 354 30.81 18.59 -8.98
N ASN A 355 29.61 18.16 -9.35
CA ASN A 355 28.36 18.69 -8.81
C ASN A 355 27.32 17.54 -8.72
N LEU A 356 26.14 17.83 -8.17
CA LEU A 356 25.04 16.89 -7.97
C LEU A 356 23.72 17.51 -8.46
N SER A 357 22.77 16.66 -8.86
CA SER A 357 21.39 17.09 -9.14
C SER A 357 20.63 17.39 -7.85
N ASN A 358 19.35 17.78 -7.93
CA ASN A 358 18.40 17.57 -6.83
C ASN A 358 18.28 16.06 -6.49
N GLY A 359 17.49 15.72 -5.48
CA GLY A 359 17.13 14.33 -5.14
C GLY A 359 15.73 13.94 -5.59
N VAL A 360 15.49 12.63 -5.75
CA VAL A 360 14.15 12.03 -5.83
C VAL A 360 13.98 10.95 -4.77
N SER A 361 12.84 10.95 -4.09
CA SER A 361 12.42 9.94 -3.10
C SER A 361 11.40 9.02 -3.74
N VAL A 362 11.64 7.72 -3.64
CA VAL A 362 10.84 6.67 -4.27
C VAL A 362 10.43 5.67 -3.21
N PHE A 363 9.13 5.48 -3.04
CA PHE A 363 8.57 4.33 -2.33
C PHE A 363 8.35 3.21 -3.34
N PHE A 364 8.86 2.02 -3.04
CA PHE A 364 8.73 0.87 -3.92
C PHE A 364 7.53 0.02 -3.54
N CYS A 365 6.75 -0.38 -4.53
CA CYS A 365 5.62 -1.27 -4.35
C CYS A 365 5.98 -2.69 -4.80
N PRO A 366 5.18 -3.70 -4.40
CA PRO A 366 5.29 -5.06 -4.94
C PRO A 366 5.45 -5.14 -6.47
#